data_AF-A0A3D1Y9D2-F1
#
_entry.id   AF-A0A3D1Y9D2-F1
#
_cell.length_a   1.000
_cell.length_b   1.000
_cell.length_c   1.000
_cell.angle_alpha   90.00
_cell.angle_beta   90.00
_cell.angle_gamma   90.00
#
_symmetry.space_group_name_H-M   'P 1'
#
loop_
_entity.id
_entity.type
_entity.pdbx_description
1 polymer ?
#
loop_
_entity_poly.entity_id
_entity_poly.type
_entity_poly.pdbx_seq_one_letter_code
_entity_poly.pdbx_strand_id
1 'polypeptide(L)' 'MEQITTICYGKKDTWQSREEAQAFFLKAMAGSEGSEQERCATIYTQLCLGMTECRDEVD' A
#
# COMPACT_ATOMS: atom_id res chain seq x y z
N MET A 1 15.11 -2.97 11.96
CA MET A 1 13.84 -3.30 11.28
C MET A 1 13.44 -2.07 10.50
N GLU A 2 13.20 -2.20 9.20
CA GLU A 2 12.66 -1.09 8.40
C GLU A 2 11.17 -0.94 8.74
N GLN A 3 10.79 0.24 9.23
CA GLN A 3 9.38 0.56 9.48
C GLN A 3 8.68 0.78 8.14
N ILE A 4 7.70 -0.05 7.81
CA ILE A 4 6.88 0.12 6.62
C ILE A 4 5.73 1.06 6.95
N THR A 5 5.51 2.01 6.05
CA THR A 5 4.48 3.05 6.15
C THR A 5 3.73 3.12 4.84
N THR A 6 2.41 3.13 4.90
CA THR A 6 1.56 3.39 3.75
C THR A 6 0.69 4.61 4.00
N ILE A 7 0.52 5.45 3.00
CA ILE A 7 -0.39 6.59 3.01
C ILE A 7 -1.43 6.29 1.94
N CYS A 8 -2.65 6.01 2.35
CA CYS A 8 -3.78 5.75 1.46
C CYS A 8 -4.89 6.75 1.81
N TYR A 9 -5.32 7.59 0.87
CA TYR A 9 -6.31 8.65 1.11
C TYR A 9 -5.84 9.66 2.17
N GLY A 10 -4.55 9.97 2.18
CA GLY A 10 -3.92 10.78 3.23
C GLY A 10 -3.87 10.11 4.61
N LYS A 11 -4.44 8.91 4.78
CA LYS A 11 -4.37 8.15 6.02
C LYS A 11 -3.07 7.37 6.08
N LYS A 12 -2.27 7.67 7.11
CA LYS A 12 -1.00 7.02 7.38
C LYS A 12 -1.21 5.79 8.28
N ASP A 13 -0.73 4.64 7.81
CA ASP A 13 -0.71 3.38 8.57
C ASP A 13 0.73 2.84 8.61
N THR A 14 1.13 2.28 9.75
CA THR A 14 2.45 1.68 9.98
C THR A 14 2.31 0.18 10.21
N TRP A 15 3.17 -0.60 9.56
CA TRP A 15 3.07 -2.06 9.51
C TRP A 15 4.23 -2.73 10.24
N GLN A 16 4.01 -3.92 10.76
CA GLN A 16 5.08 -4.69 11.42
C GLN A 16 6.04 -5.30 10.40
N SER A 17 5.53 -5.61 9.20
CA SER A 17 6.34 -6.13 8.10
C SER A 17 5.81 -5.69 6.73
N ARG A 18 6.65 -5.86 5.69
CA ARG A 18 6.27 -5.58 4.30
C ARG A 18 5.23 -6.58 3.81
N GLU A 19 5.34 -7.83 4.24
CA GLU A 19 4.43 -8.92 3.89
C GLU A 19 3.01 -8.66 4.42
N GLU A 20 2.90 -8.11 5.64
CA GLU A 20 1.61 -7.71 6.22
C GLU A 20 0.93 -6.63 5.37
N ALA A 21 1.69 -5.58 5.00
CA ALA A 21 1.19 -4.52 4.13
C ALA A 21 0.80 -5.07 2.76
N GLN A 22 1.63 -5.92 2.15
CA GLN A 22 1.34 -6.54 0.85
C GLN A 22 0.05 -7.36 0.88
N ALA A 23 -0.15 -8.19 1.91
CA ALA A 23 -1.35 -9.00 2.06
C ALA A 23 -2.62 -8.13 2.20
N PHE A 24 -2.53 -7.01 2.93
CA PHE A 24 -3.62 -6.05 3.06
C PHE A 24 -4.01 -5.45 1.71
N PHE A 25 -3.04 -4.87 0.98
CA PHE A 25 -3.32 -4.22 -0.31
C PHE A 25 -3.69 -5.22 -1.41
N LEU A 26 -3.17 -6.45 -1.37
CA LEU A 26 -3.59 -7.52 -2.27
C LEU A 26 -5.07 -7.87 -2.08
N LYS A 27 -5.51 -8.01 -0.82
CA LYS A 27 -6.92 -8.26 -0.51
C LYS A 27 -7.80 -7.08 -0.89
N ALA A 28 -7.33 -5.85 -0.67
CA ALA A 28 -8.06 -4.64 -1.05
C ALA A 28 -8.24 -4.56 -2.59
N MET A 29 -7.20 -4.84 -3.38
CA MET A 29 -7.28 -4.92 -4.84
C MET A 29 -8.28 -5.98 -5.33
N ALA A 30 -8.34 -7.14 -4.66
CA ALA A 30 -9.27 -8.21 -5.05
C ALA A 30 -10.73 -7.90 -4.69
N GLY A 31 -10.98 -6.98 -3.75
CA GLY A 31 -12.32 -6.61 -3.26
C GLY A 31 -12.80 -5.23 -3.71
N SER A 32 -12.04 -4.54 -4.56
CA SER A 32 -12.36 -3.19 -5.06
C SER A 32 -12.31 -3.14 -6.58
N GLU A 33 -12.93 -2.11 -7.15
CA GLU A 33 -12.97 -1.87 -8.59
C GLU A 33 -12.68 -0.38 -8.88
N GLY A 34 -12.28 -0.08 -10.11
CA GLY A 34 -12.04 1.30 -10.57
C GLY A 34 -10.89 1.98 -9.83
N SER A 35 -11.08 3.25 -9.47
CA SER A 35 -10.03 4.07 -8.85
C SER A 35 -9.53 3.54 -7.51
N GLU A 36 -10.38 2.89 -6.72
CA GLU A 36 -9.96 2.25 -5.46
C GLU A 36 -8.96 1.11 -5.73
N GLN A 37 -9.26 0.29 -6.74
CA GLN A 37 -8.39 -0.82 -7.13
C GLN A 37 -7.04 -0.33 -7.64
N GLU A 38 -7.03 0.71 -8.49
CA GLU A 38 -5.80 1.32 -9.04
C GLU A 38 -4.91 1.90 -7.95
N ARG A 39 -5.50 2.56 -6.95
CA ARG A 39 -4.77 3.10 -5.81
C ARG A 39 -4.16 2.01 -4.93
N CYS A 40 -4.93 0.95 -4.64
CA CYS A 40 -4.40 -0.21 -3.92
C CYS A 40 -3.25 -0.89 -4.69
N ALA A 41 -3.37 -1.00 -6.02
CA ALA A 41 -2.32 -1.54 -6.89
C ALA A 41 -1.05 -0.70 -6.91
N THR A 42 -1.19 0.62 -6.82
CA THR A 42 -0.08 1.57 -6.77
C THR A 42 0.75 1.36 -5.50
N ILE A 43 0.10 1.29 -4.33
CA ILE A 43 0.78 1.03 -3.05
C ILE A 43 1.39 -0.39 -3.05
N TYR A 44 0.66 -1.40 -3.53
CA TYR A 44 1.16 -2.78 -3.60
C TYR A 44 2.43 -2.90 -4.46
N THR A 45 2.45 -2.22 -5.61
CA THR A 45 3.62 -2.19 -6.49
C THR A 45 4.84 -1.58 -5.79
N GLN A 46 4.67 -0.46 -5.10
CA GLN A 46 5.74 0.19 -4.34
C GLN A 46 6.31 -0.71 -3.25
N LEU A 47 5.43 -1.44 -2.54
CA LEU A 47 5.85 -2.44 -1.56
C LEU A 47 6.67 -3.57 -2.22
N CYS A 48 6.26 -4.07 -3.39
CA CYS A 48 7.01 -5.08 -4.14
C CYS A 48 8.37 -4.58 -4.64
N LEU A 49 8.49 -3.27 -4.92
CA LEU A 49 9.75 -2.62 -5.29
C LEU A 49 10.68 -2.38 -4.07
N GLY A 50 10.25 -2.75 -2.86
CA GLY A 50 11.05 -2.64 -1.65
C GLY A 50 10.98 -1.27 -0.98
N MET A 51 10.07 -0.39 -1.39
CA MET A 51 9.90 0.92 -0.74
C MET A 51 9.39 0.75 0.70
N THR A 52 9.77 1.68 1.57
CA THR A 52 9.39 1.70 2.99
C THR A 52 8.30 2.73 3.29
N GLU A 53 8.19 3.78 2.48
CA GLU A 53 7.09 4.74 2.48
C GLU A 53 6.39 4.66 1.13
N CYS A 54 5.13 4.20 1.13
CA CYS A 54 4.34 4.01 -0.08
C CYS A 54 3.07 4.88 -0.05
N ARG A 55 2.69 5.48 -1.17
CA ARG A 55 1.53 6.39 -1.26
C ARG A 55 0.75 6.23 -2.56
N ASP A 56 -0.57 6.39 -2.49
CA ASP A 56 -1.47 6.27 -3.65
C ASP A 56 -1.48 7.52 -4.55
N GLU A 57 -1.19 8.68 -3.97
CA GLU A 57 -1.06 9.95 -4.67
C GLU A 57 0.37 10.48 -4.47
N VAL A 58 0.88 11.15 -5.50
CA VAL A 58 2.14 11.92 -5.45
C VAL A 58 1.73 13.38 -5.34
N ASP A 59 2.12 14.05 -4.26
CA ASP A 59 1.95 15.51 -4.10
C ASP A 59 2.54 16.28 -5.30
#